data_AF-A0A820X8X8-F1
#
_entry.id   AF-A0A820X8X8-F1
#
_cell.length_a   1.000
_cell.length_b   1.000
_cell.length_c   1.000
_cell.angle_alpha   90.00
_cell.angle_beta   90.00
_cell.angle_gamma   90.00
#
_symmetry.space_group_name_H-M   'P 1'
#
loop_
_entity.id
_entity.type
_entity.pdbx_description
1 polymer ?
#
loop_
_entity_poly.entity_id
_entity_poly.type
_entity_poly.pdbx_seq_one_letter_code
_entity_poly.pdbx_strand_id
1 'polypeptide(L)'
;MYSRRNSSNINNTQNQNRNSFIPSEQRRPNFDKFVRRYEINQTFAKKLLALDGYEIVFVCDDSGSMNTPLGDVFGYLNNSRTRWDELKQTVSIVVDLASTLDPNGVDVYFLNRLFAFFLIILCFTPITRVLREILRNKQHEIQERNLLILIATDGIPTDDDGYQDIGSLKKVLQYERNPTHRIPVTIIACTDDDQSMDYLNDWDKEIPNLDVVDDYRSEKRQILRCQGNDFPFSFGDYIVKILLGGIDKWFDDLDERKVSLNGFGRSQNGDRF
;
A
#
# COMPACT_ATOMS: atom_id res chain seq x y z
N MET A 1 52.01 43.70 -12.06
CA MET A 1 52.31 43.79 -10.62
C MET A 1 51.08 44.31 -9.90
N TYR A 2 50.66 43.58 -8.87
CA TYR A 2 49.36 43.60 -8.19
C TYR A 2 49.07 44.86 -7.37
N SER A 3 47.83 45.37 -7.39
CA SER A 3 47.16 45.89 -6.18
C SER A 3 45.67 46.24 -6.39
N ARG A 4 44.85 45.92 -5.35
CA ARG A 4 43.46 46.38 -5.02
C ARG A 4 42.34 45.79 -5.89
N ARG A 5 41.17 45.34 -5.37
CA ARG A 5 40.41 45.62 -4.13
C ARG A 5 39.39 44.50 -3.86
N ASN A 6 39.01 44.35 -2.58
CA ASN A 6 37.94 43.52 -2.04
C ASN A 6 36.55 43.81 -2.61
N SER A 7 35.71 42.76 -2.70
CA SER A 7 34.24 42.74 -2.52
C SER A 7 33.82 41.27 -2.39
N SER A 8 33.74 40.70 -1.18
CA SER A 8 32.54 40.59 -0.33
C SER A 8 31.47 39.60 -0.83
N ASN A 9 31.42 38.44 -0.15
CA ASN A 9 30.24 37.66 0.25
C ASN A 9 28.97 37.80 -0.58
N ILE A 10 28.69 36.83 -1.45
CA ILE A 10 27.33 36.50 -1.87
C ILE A 10 27.20 34.98 -2.05
N ASN A 11 26.29 34.38 -1.28
CA ASN A 11 25.61 33.09 -1.45
C ASN A 11 26.33 31.80 -1.04
N ASN A 12 26.41 31.62 0.28
CA ASN A 12 26.48 30.31 0.92
C ASN A 12 25.20 30.11 1.77
N THR A 13 24.02 30.04 1.12
CA THR A 13 22.73 29.91 1.84
C THR A 13 21.60 29.32 0.97
N GLN A 14 21.82 28.22 0.26
CA GLN A 14 20.72 27.49 -0.41
C GLN A 14 20.88 25.96 -0.37
N ASN A 15 21.35 25.39 0.74
CA ASN A 15 21.48 23.93 0.82
C ASN A 15 21.17 23.32 2.20
N GLN A 16 20.10 23.80 2.87
CA GLN A 16 19.69 23.25 4.17
C GLN A 16 18.17 23.17 4.44
N ASN A 17 17.30 23.08 3.42
CA ASN A 17 15.84 22.96 3.66
C ASN A 17 15.16 21.82 2.88
N ARG A 18 15.65 20.59 3.08
CA ARG A 18 14.89 19.36 2.80
C ARG A 18 15.08 18.41 3.97
N ASN A 19 14.31 18.61 5.05
CA ASN A 19 13.94 17.59 6.05
C ASN A 19 13.28 18.25 7.27
N SER A 20 11.96 18.44 7.21
CA SER A 20 11.07 18.42 8.39
C SER A 20 9.63 18.36 7.88
N PHE A 21 9.18 17.14 7.56
CA PHE A 21 7.86 16.86 6.98
C PHE A 21 6.77 16.99 8.04
N ILE A 22 5.87 17.94 7.81
CA ILE A 22 4.76 18.28 8.68
C ILE A 22 3.55 18.41 7.75
N PRO A 23 2.48 17.61 7.93
CA PRO A 23 1.22 17.85 7.23
C PRO A 23 0.83 19.30 7.47
N SER A 24 0.32 20.00 6.46
CA SER A 24 -0.12 21.38 6.63
C SER A 24 -0.88 21.51 7.96
N GLU A 25 -0.57 22.52 8.78
CA GLU A 25 -1.08 22.59 10.17
C GLU A 25 -2.61 22.47 10.25
N GLN A 26 -3.30 22.82 9.16
CA GLN A 26 -4.74 22.70 8.99
C GLN A 26 -5.26 21.26 8.89
N ARG A 27 -4.47 20.30 8.37
CA ARG A 27 -4.87 18.89 8.17
C ARG A 27 -4.53 17.98 9.35
N ARG A 28 -3.57 18.38 10.19
CA ARG A 28 -3.14 17.63 11.39
C ARG A 28 -4.28 17.20 12.32
N PRO A 29 -5.28 18.04 12.65
CA PRO A 29 -6.35 17.64 13.55
C PRO A 29 -7.22 16.50 13.00
N ASN A 30 -7.43 16.44 11.68
CA ASN A 30 -8.20 15.38 11.04
C ASN A 30 -7.39 14.09 10.99
N PHE A 31 -6.09 14.18 10.68
CA PHE A 31 -5.17 13.04 10.75
C PHE A 31 -5.10 12.44 12.16
N ASP A 32 -4.99 13.26 13.20
CA ASP A 32 -4.96 12.78 14.59
C ASP A 32 -6.27 12.11 15.01
N LYS A 33 -7.42 12.60 14.50
CA LYS A 33 -8.71 11.93 14.70
C LYS A 33 -8.76 10.59 13.99
N PHE A 34 -8.25 10.51 12.76
CA PHE A 34 -8.15 9.27 12.00
C PHE A 34 -7.28 8.22 12.75
N VAL A 35 -6.08 8.60 13.20
CA VAL A 35 -5.16 7.72 13.95
C VAL A 35 -5.83 7.16 15.21
N ARG A 36 -6.54 8.00 15.97
CA ARG A 36 -7.28 7.56 17.16
C ARG A 36 -8.46 6.66 16.82
N ARG A 37 -9.21 6.99 15.77
CA ARG A 37 -10.41 6.24 15.34
C ARG A 37 -10.08 4.80 14.96
N TYR A 38 -8.96 4.59 14.29
CA TYR A 38 -8.54 3.29 13.79
C TYR A 38 -7.47 2.62 14.65
N GLU A 39 -7.21 3.14 15.85
CA GLU A 39 -6.27 2.57 16.82
C GLU A 39 -4.89 2.32 16.21
N ILE A 40 -4.42 3.25 15.37
CA ILE A 40 -3.13 3.15 14.70
C ILE A 40 -2.02 3.49 15.70
N ASN A 41 -1.02 2.62 15.78
CA ASN A 41 0.15 2.84 16.60
C ASN A 41 0.83 4.17 16.21
N GLN A 42 1.23 4.96 17.21
CA GLN A 42 1.84 6.28 16.98
C GLN A 42 3.10 6.23 16.10
N THR A 43 3.78 5.09 16.13
CA THR A 43 4.87 4.74 15.22
C THR A 43 4.43 4.71 13.76
N PHE A 44 3.39 3.93 13.52
CA PHE A 44 2.84 3.64 12.21
C PHE A 44 2.29 4.94 11.62
N ALA A 45 1.56 5.70 12.45
CA ALA A 45 1.05 7.03 12.14
C ALA A 45 2.14 8.02 11.68
N LYS A 46 3.31 8.06 12.33
CA LYS A 46 4.41 8.97 11.92
C LYS A 46 4.94 8.65 10.52
N LYS A 47 5.04 7.37 10.17
CA LYS A 47 5.49 6.93 8.84
C LYS A 47 4.40 7.07 7.78
N LEU A 48 3.13 6.98 8.17
CA LEU A 48 1.99 7.18 7.27
C LEU A 48 1.98 8.55 6.60
N LEU A 49 2.62 9.55 7.21
CA LEU A 49 2.81 10.87 6.63
C LEU A 49 3.73 10.87 5.39
N ALA A 50 4.52 9.80 5.17
CA ALA A 50 5.30 9.63 3.95
C ALA A 50 4.42 9.47 2.69
N LEU A 51 3.13 9.20 2.85
CA LEU A 51 2.15 9.17 1.76
C LEU A 51 1.75 10.57 1.28
N ASP A 52 2.14 11.65 1.97
CA ASP A 52 1.91 13.00 1.46
C ASP A 52 2.63 13.18 0.12
N GLY A 53 1.86 13.47 -0.93
CA GLY A 53 2.37 13.55 -2.30
C GLY A 53 2.37 12.22 -3.09
N TYR A 54 1.76 11.17 -2.55
CA TYR A 54 1.35 10.01 -3.34
C TYR A 54 -0.06 10.23 -3.90
N GLU A 55 -0.27 9.89 -5.17
CA GLU A 55 -1.58 9.52 -5.69
C GLU A 55 -1.84 8.07 -5.30
N ILE A 56 -3.01 7.78 -4.74
CA ILE A 56 -3.40 6.42 -4.35
C ILE A 56 -4.44 5.89 -5.35
N VAL A 57 -4.13 4.74 -5.94
CA VAL A 57 -5.03 3.97 -6.81
C VAL A 57 -5.33 2.63 -6.17
N PHE A 58 -6.61 2.29 -6.07
CA PHE A 58 -7.09 1.00 -5.59
C PHE A 58 -7.69 0.21 -6.77
N VAL A 59 -7.23 -1.02 -6.97
CA VAL A 59 -7.78 -1.97 -7.92
C VAL A 59 -8.47 -3.08 -7.13
N CYS A 60 -9.79 -3.16 -7.26
CA CYS A 60 -10.62 -4.08 -6.52
C CYS A 60 -11.08 -5.22 -7.43
N ASP A 61 -10.77 -6.45 -7.06
CA ASP A 61 -11.44 -7.61 -7.63
C ASP A 61 -12.90 -7.65 -7.17
N ASP A 62 -13.81 -7.59 -8.13
CA ASP A 62 -15.27 -7.73 -7.96
C ASP A 62 -15.81 -9.01 -8.62
N SER A 63 -14.94 -10.00 -8.81
CA SER A 63 -15.30 -11.34 -9.28
C SER A 63 -16.22 -12.08 -8.30
N GLY A 64 -16.83 -13.17 -8.78
CA GLY A 64 -17.75 -13.98 -7.97
C GLY A 64 -17.08 -14.62 -6.74
N SER A 65 -15.80 -14.99 -6.83
CA SER A 65 -15.03 -15.65 -5.76
C SER A 65 -14.87 -14.76 -4.52
N MET A 66 -14.89 -13.45 -4.69
CA MET A 66 -14.83 -12.48 -3.59
C MET A 66 -16.04 -12.57 -2.64
N ASN A 67 -17.14 -13.24 -3.03
CA ASN A 67 -18.26 -13.52 -2.13
C ASN A 67 -18.02 -14.75 -1.23
N THR A 68 -16.85 -15.40 -1.33
CA THR A 68 -16.50 -16.53 -0.45
C THR A 68 -16.45 -16.06 1.01
N PRO A 69 -17.15 -16.76 1.92
CA PRO A 69 -17.05 -16.53 3.35
C PRO A 69 -15.61 -16.66 3.84
N LEU A 70 -15.16 -15.73 4.70
CA LEU A 70 -13.95 -15.93 5.47
C LEU A 70 -14.19 -17.06 6.47
N GLY A 71 -13.24 -18.00 6.60
CA GLY A 71 -13.37 -19.13 7.52
C GLY A 71 -13.52 -18.68 8.98
N ASP A 72 -14.73 -18.79 9.54
CA ASP A 72 -14.97 -18.65 10.97
C ASP A 72 -14.91 -20.03 11.64
N VAL A 73 -13.87 -20.26 12.44
CA VAL A 73 -13.68 -21.49 13.25
C VAL A 73 -14.66 -21.54 14.44
N PHE A 74 -15.40 -20.46 14.73
CA PHE A 74 -16.38 -20.42 15.81
C PHE A 74 -17.79 -20.31 15.24
N GLY A 75 -18.45 -21.46 15.15
CA GLY A 75 -19.80 -21.59 14.64
C GLY A 75 -20.85 -20.74 15.37
N TYR A 76 -22.00 -20.65 14.69
CA TYR A 76 -23.33 -20.27 15.22
C TYR A 76 -23.80 -18.82 15.13
N LEU A 77 -23.21 -17.95 14.30
CA LEU A 77 -23.88 -16.70 13.91
C LEU A 77 -23.83 -16.49 12.39
N ASN A 78 -25.02 -16.43 11.77
CA ASN A 78 -25.32 -16.33 10.33
C ASN A 78 -24.87 -15.01 9.67
N ASN A 79 -23.65 -14.54 9.92
CA ASN A 79 -23.11 -13.35 9.28
C ASN A 79 -21.59 -13.51 9.02
N SER A 80 -21.23 -14.63 8.38
CA SER A 80 -19.87 -14.85 7.92
C SER A 80 -19.49 -13.72 6.96
N ARG A 81 -18.57 -12.85 7.40
CA ARG A 81 -18.01 -11.81 6.54
C ARG A 81 -17.38 -12.46 5.32
N THR A 82 -17.63 -11.90 4.15
CA THR A 82 -17.00 -12.35 2.90
C THR A 82 -15.66 -11.65 2.68
N ARG A 83 -14.85 -12.18 1.76
CA ARG A 83 -13.62 -11.51 1.27
C ARG A 83 -13.93 -10.09 0.77
N TRP A 84 -15.06 -9.93 0.08
CA TRP A 84 -15.60 -8.64 -0.35
C TRP A 84 -15.97 -7.69 0.81
N ASP A 85 -16.47 -8.20 1.93
CA ASP A 85 -16.76 -7.37 3.10
C ASP A 85 -15.49 -6.81 3.76
N GLU A 86 -14.44 -7.62 3.84
CA GLU A 86 -13.12 -7.15 4.30
C GLU A 86 -12.54 -6.13 3.33
N LEU A 87 -12.59 -6.38 2.02
CA LEU A 87 -12.14 -5.42 1.01
C LEU A 87 -12.88 -4.08 1.11
N LYS A 88 -14.22 -4.09 1.25
CA LYS A 88 -15.01 -2.86 1.45
C LYS A 88 -14.57 -2.11 2.70
N GLN A 89 -14.28 -2.83 3.79
CA GLN A 89 -13.79 -2.21 5.03
C GLN A 89 -12.41 -1.56 4.79
N THR A 90 -11.48 -2.28 4.17
CA THR A 90 -10.13 -1.78 3.82
C THR A 90 -10.20 -0.52 2.95
N VAL A 91 -10.94 -0.57 1.84
CA VAL A 91 -11.13 0.59 0.94
C VAL A 91 -11.76 1.76 1.69
N SER A 92 -12.77 1.51 2.53
CA SER A 92 -13.41 2.57 3.31
C SER A 92 -12.44 3.29 4.24
N ILE A 93 -11.50 2.59 4.87
CA ILE A 93 -10.50 3.21 5.75
C ILE A 93 -9.47 3.98 4.92
N VAL A 94 -9.03 3.43 3.79
CA VAL A 94 -8.08 4.12 2.89
C VAL A 94 -8.68 5.40 2.32
N VAL A 95 -9.97 5.41 1.97
CA VAL A 95 -10.68 6.62 1.55
C VAL A 95 -10.78 7.64 2.70
N ASP A 96 -11.08 7.20 3.93
CA ASP A 96 -11.10 8.08 5.10
C ASP A 96 -9.71 8.68 5.35
N LEU A 97 -8.63 7.91 5.19
CA LEU A 97 -7.24 8.39 5.26
C LEU A 97 -6.94 9.42 4.17
N ALA A 98 -7.26 9.11 2.92
CA ALA A 98 -6.98 9.99 1.79
C ALA A 98 -7.68 11.33 1.96
N SER A 99 -8.90 11.36 2.52
CA SER A 99 -9.59 12.61 2.87
C SER A 99 -8.80 13.51 3.84
N THR A 100 -7.82 12.95 4.56
CA THR A 100 -6.92 13.69 5.46
C THR A 100 -5.58 14.07 4.83
N LEU A 101 -5.10 13.35 3.81
CA LEU A 101 -3.76 13.51 3.23
C LEU A 101 -3.76 14.00 1.79
N ASP A 102 -4.63 13.45 0.93
CA ASP A 102 -4.69 13.75 -0.50
C ASP A 102 -5.93 14.60 -0.83
N PRO A 103 -5.78 15.86 -1.28
CA PRO A 103 -6.92 16.68 -1.69
C PRO A 103 -7.70 16.11 -2.89
N ASN A 104 -7.09 15.23 -3.69
CA ASN A 104 -7.71 14.61 -4.87
C ASN A 104 -8.44 13.30 -4.53
N GLY A 105 -8.21 12.74 -3.33
CA GLY A 105 -8.86 11.52 -2.86
C GLY A 105 -8.14 10.24 -3.30
N VAL A 106 -8.93 9.21 -3.66
CA VAL A 106 -8.45 7.90 -4.11
C VAL A 106 -9.20 7.51 -5.36
N ASP A 107 -8.48 7.02 -6.37
CA ASP A 107 -9.13 6.41 -7.53
C ASP A 107 -9.38 4.93 -7.28
N VAL A 108 -10.61 4.49 -7.53
CA VAL A 108 -11.02 3.09 -7.34
C VAL A 108 -11.42 2.49 -8.68
N TYR A 109 -10.68 1.47 -9.10
CA TYR A 109 -10.93 0.66 -10.29
C TYR A 109 -11.48 -0.69 -9.88
N PHE A 110 -12.36 -1.26 -10.70
CA PHE A 110 -12.89 -2.60 -10.53
C PHE A 110 -12.49 -3.45 -11.74
N LEU A 111 -12.15 -4.72 -11.50
CA LEU A 111 -11.65 -5.59 -12.57
C LEU A 111 -12.71 -5.87 -13.65
N ASN A 112 -13.97 -6.10 -13.24
CA ASN A 112 -15.00 -6.69 -14.11
C ASN A 112 -16.07 -5.70 -14.60
N ARG A 113 -16.02 -4.41 -14.23
CA ARG A 113 -17.10 -3.44 -14.56
C ARG A 113 -17.27 -3.10 -16.04
N LEU A 114 -16.29 -3.36 -16.92
CA LEU A 114 -16.43 -3.15 -18.36
C LEU A 114 -17.28 -4.24 -19.06
N PHE A 115 -17.50 -5.38 -18.41
CA PHE A 115 -18.25 -6.52 -18.98
C PHE A 115 -19.73 -6.56 -18.55
N ALA A 116 -20.27 -5.46 -18.01
CA ALA A 116 -21.62 -5.37 -17.45
C ALA A 116 -22.78 -5.67 -18.44
N PHE A 117 -22.51 -5.93 -19.72
CA PHE A 117 -23.54 -6.21 -20.73
C PHE A 117 -23.66 -7.66 -21.18
N PHE A 118 -22.70 -8.56 -20.92
CA PHE A 118 -22.85 -9.97 -21.30
C PHE A 118 -22.15 -10.92 -20.31
N LEU A 119 -22.95 -11.82 -19.73
CA LEU A 119 -22.58 -13.01 -18.95
C LEU A 119 -22.07 -12.79 -17.51
N ILE A 120 -23.06 -12.78 -16.62
CA ILE A 120 -23.02 -13.48 -15.32
C ILE A 120 -22.35 -14.86 -15.56
N ILE A 121 -21.33 -15.24 -14.76
CA ILE A 121 -20.80 -16.60 -14.48
C ILE A 121 -19.27 -16.77 -14.66
N LEU A 122 -18.52 -15.89 -15.33
CA LEU A 122 -17.09 -16.14 -15.51
C LEU A 122 -16.23 -15.46 -14.44
N CYS A 123 -15.47 -16.26 -13.70
CA CYS A 123 -14.47 -15.87 -12.69
C CYS A 123 -13.26 -15.19 -13.33
N PHE A 124 -13.48 -14.06 -14.01
CA PHE A 124 -12.42 -13.30 -14.64
C PHE A 124 -11.74 -12.37 -13.65
N THR A 125 -10.42 -12.32 -13.75
CA THR A 125 -9.52 -11.49 -12.94
C THR A 125 -8.54 -10.77 -13.87
N PRO A 126 -9.03 -9.85 -14.74
CA PRO A 126 -8.24 -9.18 -15.77
C PRO A 126 -7.28 -8.09 -15.24
N ILE A 127 -6.48 -8.43 -14.22
CA ILE A 127 -5.55 -7.54 -13.52
C ILE A 127 -4.56 -6.93 -14.52
N THR A 128 -3.98 -7.74 -15.41
CA THR A 128 -2.99 -7.28 -16.39
C THR A 128 -3.54 -6.14 -17.27
N ARG A 129 -4.77 -6.29 -17.78
CA ARG A 129 -5.41 -5.30 -18.63
C ARG A 129 -5.66 -4.00 -17.87
N VAL A 130 -6.27 -4.10 -16.68
CA VAL A 130 -6.61 -2.94 -15.85
C VAL A 130 -5.35 -2.20 -15.40
N LEU A 131 -4.29 -2.92 -15.02
CA LEU A 131 -3.04 -2.31 -14.60
C LEU A 131 -2.36 -1.54 -15.74
N ARG A 132 -2.33 -2.10 -16.96
CA ARG A 132 -1.83 -1.38 -18.14
C ARG A 132 -2.66 -0.12 -18.45
N GLU A 133 -3.97 -0.20 -18.30
CA GLU A 133 -4.86 0.93 -18.49
C GLU A 133 -4.57 2.05 -17.48
N ILE A 134 -4.43 1.71 -16.20
CA ILE A 134 -4.07 2.67 -15.13
C ILE A 134 -2.72 3.32 -15.44
N LEU A 135 -1.69 2.53 -15.73
CA LEU A 135 -0.35 3.03 -16.02
C LEU A 135 -0.36 3.99 -17.23
N ARG A 136 -1.17 3.72 -18.25
CA ARG A 136 -1.35 4.61 -19.41
C ARG A 136 -2.09 5.88 -19.04
N ASN A 137 -3.18 5.78 -18.29
CA ASN A 137 -4.03 6.92 -17.96
C ASN A 137 -3.35 7.87 -16.95
N LYS A 138 -2.50 7.33 -16.07
CA LYS A 138 -1.77 8.06 -15.03
C LYS A 138 -0.37 8.52 -15.42
N GLN A 139 0.00 8.42 -16.71
CA GLN A 139 1.36 8.77 -17.17
C GLN A 139 1.76 10.20 -16.82
N HIS A 140 0.83 11.15 -16.82
CA HIS A 140 1.12 12.53 -16.47
C HIS A 140 1.35 12.70 -14.96
N GLU A 141 0.49 12.12 -14.15
CA GLU A 141 0.56 12.17 -12.68
C GLU A 141 1.85 11.53 -12.17
N ILE A 142 2.29 10.42 -12.77
CA ILE A 142 3.56 9.74 -12.43
C ILE A 142 4.77 10.67 -12.61
N GLN A 143 4.71 11.64 -13.53
CA GLN A 143 5.80 12.61 -13.73
C GLN A 143 5.87 13.66 -12.61
N GLU A 144 4.72 14.01 -12.02
CA GLU A 144 4.62 15.06 -11.01
C GLU A 144 4.73 14.51 -9.59
N ARG A 145 4.13 13.36 -9.33
CA ARG A 145 4.01 12.72 -8.01
C ARG A 145 4.27 11.22 -8.06
N ASN A 146 4.37 10.62 -6.88
CA ASN A 146 4.46 9.16 -6.78
C ASN A 146 3.05 8.56 -6.91
N LEU A 147 2.96 7.33 -7.42
CA LEU A 147 1.72 6.60 -7.63
C LEU A 147 1.76 5.29 -6.84
N LEU A 148 0.99 5.20 -5.75
CA LEU A 148 0.81 3.96 -5.01
C LEU A 148 -0.36 3.19 -5.61
N ILE A 149 -0.10 1.96 -6.06
CA ILE A 149 -1.13 1.08 -6.61
C ILE A 149 -1.39 -0.06 -5.61
N LEU A 150 -2.62 -0.18 -5.14
CA LEU A 150 -3.08 -1.25 -4.28
C LEU A 150 -3.95 -2.19 -5.12
N ILE A 151 -3.64 -3.48 -5.15
CA ILE A 151 -4.39 -4.48 -5.92
C ILE A 151 -4.95 -5.52 -4.96
N ALA A 152 -6.25 -5.53 -4.75
CA ALA A 152 -6.92 -6.55 -3.94
C ALA A 152 -7.55 -7.62 -4.82
N THR A 153 -7.16 -8.88 -4.61
CA THR A 153 -7.60 -10.03 -5.42
C THR A 153 -7.56 -11.31 -4.58
N ASP A 154 -8.42 -12.27 -4.89
CA ASP A 154 -8.47 -13.57 -4.21
C ASP A 154 -8.06 -14.75 -5.11
N GLY A 155 -7.49 -14.46 -6.29
CA GLY A 155 -7.13 -15.51 -7.23
C GLY A 155 -6.11 -15.13 -8.31
N ILE A 156 -5.90 -16.11 -9.18
CA ILE A 156 -4.95 -16.07 -10.30
C ILE A 156 -5.45 -15.11 -11.38
N PRO A 157 -4.62 -14.20 -11.93
CA PRO A 157 -5.03 -13.31 -13.02
C PRO A 157 -5.44 -14.09 -14.28
N THR A 158 -6.44 -13.59 -15.00
CA THR A 158 -6.85 -14.11 -16.31
C THR A 158 -6.72 -13.08 -17.41
N ASP A 159 -6.57 -13.52 -18.66
CA ASP A 159 -6.72 -12.68 -19.84
C ASP A 159 -8.21 -12.42 -20.17
N ASP A 160 -8.47 -11.72 -21.27
CA ASP A 160 -9.82 -11.37 -21.71
C ASP A 160 -10.63 -12.58 -22.22
N ASP A 161 -9.96 -13.71 -22.49
CA ASP A 161 -10.57 -14.98 -22.86
C ASP A 161 -10.76 -15.92 -21.65
N GLY A 162 -10.28 -15.52 -20.46
CA GLY A 162 -10.40 -16.28 -19.22
C GLY A 162 -9.25 -17.25 -18.93
N TYR A 163 -8.20 -17.26 -19.73
CA TYR A 163 -7.04 -18.11 -19.48
C TYR A 163 -6.10 -17.47 -18.46
N GLN A 164 -5.41 -18.30 -17.67
CA GLN A 164 -4.45 -17.80 -16.67
C GLN A 164 -3.33 -16.96 -17.32
N ASP A 165 -3.10 -15.78 -16.77
CA ASP A 165 -2.21 -14.76 -17.33
C ASP A 165 -1.14 -14.27 -16.33
N ILE A 166 -0.65 -15.19 -15.49
CA ILE A 166 0.40 -14.93 -14.48
C ILE A 166 1.64 -14.32 -15.14
N GLY A 167 2.06 -14.84 -16.30
CA GLY A 167 3.26 -14.40 -17.00
C GLY A 167 3.19 -12.94 -17.46
N SER A 168 2.04 -12.50 -17.98
CA SER A 168 1.90 -11.09 -18.39
C SER A 168 1.79 -10.17 -17.20
N LEU A 169 1.12 -10.58 -16.11
CA LEU A 169 1.09 -9.78 -14.89
C LEU A 169 2.51 -9.56 -14.35
N LYS A 170 3.33 -10.63 -14.28
CA LYS A 170 4.75 -10.51 -13.89
C LYS A 170 5.49 -9.52 -14.78
N LYS A 171 5.28 -9.63 -16.10
CA LYS A 171 5.91 -8.74 -17.09
C LYS A 171 5.53 -7.27 -16.86
N VAL A 172 4.27 -6.99 -16.54
CA VAL A 172 3.82 -5.63 -16.23
C VAL A 172 4.51 -5.12 -14.97
N LEU A 173 4.49 -5.89 -13.88
CA LEU A 173 5.05 -5.48 -12.59
C LEU A 173 6.58 -5.27 -12.64
N GLN A 174 7.29 -6.12 -13.38
CA GLN A 174 8.75 -6.15 -13.45
C GLN A 174 9.33 -5.21 -14.51
N TYR A 175 8.65 -5.02 -15.64
CA TYR A 175 9.21 -4.28 -16.78
C TYR A 175 8.34 -3.12 -17.24
N GLU A 176 7.05 -3.32 -17.51
CA GLU A 176 6.21 -2.29 -18.13
C GLU A 176 5.86 -1.14 -17.17
N ARG A 177 5.70 -1.45 -15.87
CA ARG A 177 5.57 -0.46 -14.79
C ARG A 177 6.81 0.41 -14.65
N ASN A 178 7.97 -0.05 -15.11
CA ASN A 178 9.28 0.54 -14.82
C ASN A 178 9.48 0.70 -13.30
N PRO A 179 9.76 -0.40 -12.56
CA PRO A 179 9.79 -0.42 -11.10
C PRO A 179 10.89 0.51 -10.57
N THR A 180 10.47 1.75 -10.31
CA THR A 180 11.22 2.79 -9.63
C THR A 180 10.51 3.08 -8.32
N HIS A 181 11.15 3.82 -7.42
CA HIS A 181 10.54 4.20 -6.13
C HIS A 181 9.28 5.08 -6.30
N ARG A 182 8.95 5.52 -7.52
CA ARG A 182 7.78 6.34 -7.82
C ARG A 182 6.49 5.55 -7.98
N ILE A 183 6.55 4.25 -8.27
CA ILE A 183 5.34 3.42 -8.53
C ILE A 183 5.35 2.15 -7.68
N PRO A 184 5.34 2.26 -6.33
CA PRO A 184 5.16 1.09 -5.47
C PRO A 184 3.81 0.42 -5.73
N VAL A 185 3.80 -0.91 -5.62
CA VAL A 185 2.60 -1.73 -5.74
C VAL A 185 2.50 -2.59 -4.48
N THR A 186 1.31 -2.66 -3.89
CA THR A 186 1.00 -3.65 -2.86
C THR A 186 -0.14 -4.52 -3.35
N ILE A 187 0.04 -5.83 -3.31
CA ILE A 187 -1.01 -6.81 -3.59
C ILE A 187 -1.59 -7.29 -2.27
N ILE A 188 -2.90 -7.14 -2.12
CA ILE A 188 -3.65 -7.56 -0.94
C ILE A 188 -4.32 -8.88 -1.29
N ALA A 189 -3.82 -9.97 -0.72
CA ALA A 189 -4.39 -11.29 -0.92
C ALA A 189 -5.69 -11.40 -0.11
N CYS A 190 -6.82 -11.44 -0.81
CA CYS A 190 -8.14 -11.56 -0.21
C CYS A 190 -8.57 -13.03 -0.11
N THR A 191 -7.66 -13.95 0.18
CA THR A 191 -7.92 -15.39 0.21
C THR A 191 -7.19 -16.04 1.38
N ASP A 192 -7.79 -17.10 1.91
CA ASP A 192 -7.18 -18.03 2.88
C ASP A 192 -6.60 -19.28 2.20
N ASP A 193 -6.65 -19.33 0.86
CA ASP A 193 -6.03 -20.37 0.04
C ASP A 193 -4.64 -19.93 -0.44
N ASP A 194 -3.64 -20.24 0.37
CA ASP A 194 -2.22 -19.92 0.12
C ASP A 194 -1.75 -20.40 -1.28
N GLN A 195 -2.26 -21.55 -1.77
CA GLN A 195 -1.79 -22.13 -3.04
C GLN A 195 -2.12 -21.26 -4.25
N SER A 196 -3.26 -20.56 -4.20
CA SER A 196 -3.69 -19.68 -5.28
C SER A 196 -2.81 -18.43 -5.42
N MET A 197 -2.03 -18.12 -4.38
CA MET A 197 -1.21 -16.91 -4.27
C MET A 197 0.29 -17.19 -4.13
N ASP A 198 0.72 -18.46 -4.10
CA ASP A 198 2.13 -18.86 -3.97
C ASP A 198 3.09 -18.12 -4.91
N TYR A 199 2.65 -17.86 -6.15
CA TYR A 199 3.47 -17.16 -7.15
C TYR A 199 3.79 -15.71 -6.76
N LEU A 200 2.96 -15.08 -5.93
CA LEU A 200 3.18 -13.71 -5.45
C LEU A 200 4.25 -13.64 -4.37
N ASN A 201 4.32 -14.65 -3.49
CA ASN A 201 5.34 -14.75 -2.43
C ASN A 201 6.77 -14.81 -2.99
N ASP A 202 6.94 -15.39 -4.18
CA ASP A 202 8.23 -15.36 -4.89
C ASP A 202 8.51 -13.99 -5.49
N TRP A 203 7.48 -13.31 -6.01
CA TRP A 203 7.63 -12.02 -6.68
C TRP A 203 7.92 -10.90 -5.71
N ASP A 204 7.35 -10.96 -4.51
CA ASP A 204 7.61 -10.03 -3.42
C ASP A 204 9.12 -9.85 -3.15
N LYS A 205 9.88 -10.95 -3.21
CA LYS A 205 11.34 -10.98 -3.00
C LYS A 205 12.14 -10.56 -4.23
N GLU A 206 11.57 -10.69 -5.42
CA GLU A 206 12.26 -10.50 -6.70
C GLU A 206 12.00 -9.13 -7.34
N ILE A 207 10.80 -8.58 -7.18
CA ILE A 207 10.33 -7.39 -7.88
C ILE A 207 10.48 -6.17 -6.96
N PRO A 208 11.29 -5.17 -7.32
CA PRO A 208 11.46 -3.98 -6.49
C PRO A 208 10.14 -3.22 -6.28
N ASN A 209 9.97 -2.68 -5.07
CA ASN A 209 8.80 -1.88 -4.69
C ASN A 209 7.48 -2.63 -4.98
N LEU A 210 7.48 -3.94 -4.77
CA LEU A 210 6.32 -4.79 -4.68
C LEU A 210 6.26 -5.29 -3.24
N ASP A 211 5.04 -5.37 -2.69
CA ASP A 211 4.75 -5.96 -1.39
C ASP A 211 3.51 -6.84 -1.55
N VAL A 212 3.47 -7.97 -0.86
CA VAL A 212 2.32 -8.90 -0.85
C VAL A 212 1.86 -9.07 0.59
N VAL A 213 0.62 -8.70 0.85
CA VAL A 213 0.05 -8.71 2.20
C VAL A 213 -1.15 -9.65 2.23
N ASP A 214 -1.14 -10.57 3.19
CA ASP A 214 -2.24 -11.51 3.41
C ASP A 214 -3.51 -10.84 3.97
N ASP A 215 -4.58 -11.61 4.12
CA ASP A 215 -5.75 -11.20 4.91
C ASP A 215 -5.33 -10.79 6.33
N TYR A 216 -6.09 -9.90 6.97
CA TYR A 216 -5.70 -9.35 8.28
C TYR A 216 -5.42 -10.42 9.34
N ARG A 217 -6.18 -11.51 9.36
CA ARG A 217 -6.02 -12.56 10.39
C ARG A 217 -4.73 -13.33 10.16
N SER A 218 -4.41 -13.64 8.92
CA SER A 218 -3.18 -14.36 8.55
C SER A 218 -1.95 -13.48 8.71
N GLU A 219 -1.99 -12.25 8.23
CA GLU A 219 -0.94 -11.25 8.39
C GLU A 219 -0.62 -11.02 9.89
N LYS A 220 -1.64 -10.77 10.70
CA LYS A 220 -1.47 -10.60 12.15
C LYS A 220 -0.83 -11.84 12.80
N ARG A 221 -1.22 -13.04 12.38
CA ARG A 221 -0.67 -14.28 12.92
C ARG A 221 0.81 -14.43 12.57
N GLN A 222 1.21 -14.05 11.36
CA GLN A 222 2.61 -14.07 10.92
C GLN A 222 3.44 -13.04 11.68
N ILE A 223 2.96 -11.79 11.79
CA ILE A 223 3.62 -10.75 12.59
C ILE A 223 3.80 -11.18 14.04
N LEU A 224 2.78 -11.73 14.69
CA LEU A 224 2.90 -12.18 16.09
C LEU A 224 3.89 -13.34 16.26
N ARG A 225 4.01 -14.24 15.25
CA ARG A 225 5.05 -15.29 15.25
C ARG A 225 6.45 -14.71 15.20
N CYS A 226 6.66 -13.63 14.44
CA CYS A 226 7.97 -13.01 14.25
C CYS A 226 8.33 -12.01 15.35
N GLN A 227 7.42 -11.11 15.70
CA GLN A 227 7.65 -10.04 16.67
C GLN A 227 7.39 -10.47 18.12
N GLY A 228 6.49 -11.44 18.33
CA GLY A 228 6.06 -11.94 19.63
C GLY A 228 4.58 -11.63 19.94
N ASN A 229 3.96 -12.45 20.81
CA ASN A 229 2.52 -12.41 21.10
C ASN A 229 2.00 -11.07 21.66
N ASP A 230 2.87 -10.27 22.27
CA ASP A 230 2.52 -8.97 22.86
C ASP A 230 2.72 -7.80 21.88
N PHE A 231 3.11 -8.06 20.63
CA PHE A 231 3.30 -7.00 19.64
C PHE A 231 1.94 -6.36 19.28
N PRO A 232 1.79 -5.03 19.48
CA PRO A 232 0.54 -4.35 19.17
C PRO A 232 0.35 -4.25 17.66
N PHE A 233 -0.72 -4.88 17.16
CA PHE A 233 -1.09 -4.81 15.75
C PHE A 233 -2.62 -4.80 15.64
N SER A 234 -3.17 -3.61 15.44
CA SER A 234 -4.60 -3.36 15.21
C SER A 234 -4.95 -3.54 13.73
N PHE A 235 -6.25 -3.50 13.41
CA PHE A 235 -6.68 -3.44 12.01
C PHE A 235 -6.22 -2.14 11.34
N GLY A 236 -6.14 -1.03 12.08
CA GLY A 236 -5.56 0.21 11.55
C GLY A 236 -4.09 0.07 11.21
N ASP A 237 -3.31 -0.64 12.04
CA ASP A 237 -1.90 -0.93 11.77
C ASP A 237 -1.72 -1.79 10.51
N TYR A 238 -2.63 -2.74 10.28
CA TYR A 238 -2.71 -3.52 9.05
C TYR A 238 -2.94 -2.64 7.81
N ILE A 239 -3.86 -1.68 7.87
CA ILE A 239 -4.06 -0.72 6.76
C ILE A 239 -2.78 0.09 6.51
N VAL A 240 -2.05 0.49 7.55
CA VAL A 240 -0.78 1.18 7.37
C VAL A 240 0.28 0.28 6.73
N LYS A 241 0.35 -1.01 7.09
CA LYS A 241 1.24 -1.96 6.43
C LYS A 241 0.90 -2.07 4.94
N ILE A 242 -0.37 -2.27 4.58
CA ILE A 242 -0.82 -2.30 3.17
C ILE A 242 -0.33 -1.07 2.39
N LEU A 243 -0.40 0.11 3.00
CA LEU A 243 -0.05 1.34 2.31
C LEU A 243 1.46 1.58 2.20
N LEU A 244 2.26 1.00 3.09
CA LEU A 244 3.68 1.34 3.24
C LEU A 244 4.62 0.17 2.97
N GLY A 245 4.18 -1.08 2.91
CA GLY A 245 5.08 -2.23 2.73
C GLY A 245 5.90 -2.12 1.44
N GLY A 246 5.27 -1.78 0.31
CA GLY A 246 5.96 -1.55 -0.97
C GLY A 246 6.85 -0.28 -1.01
N ILE A 247 6.81 0.55 0.03
CA ILE A 247 7.49 1.86 0.12
C ILE A 247 8.64 1.83 1.13
N ASP A 248 8.41 1.23 2.30
CA ASP A 248 9.28 1.26 3.46
C ASP A 248 9.53 -0.16 3.95
N LYS A 249 10.76 -0.63 3.73
CA LYS A 249 11.20 -1.97 4.09
C LYS A 249 10.93 -2.35 5.55
N TRP A 250 10.85 -1.39 6.46
CA TRP A 250 10.52 -1.69 7.85
C TRP A 250 9.13 -2.34 8.01
N PHE A 251 8.15 -1.96 7.18
CA PHE A 251 6.80 -2.54 7.20
C PHE A 251 6.75 -3.89 6.50
N ASP A 252 7.40 -4.00 5.36
CA ASP A 252 7.66 -5.25 4.63
C ASP A 252 8.28 -6.30 5.58
N ASP A 253 9.31 -5.92 6.35
CA ASP A 253 9.99 -6.84 7.28
C ASP A 253 9.16 -7.33 8.49
N LEU A 254 7.97 -6.78 8.77
CA LEU A 254 7.22 -7.03 10.03
C LEU A 254 6.81 -8.49 10.24
N ASP A 255 6.52 -9.21 9.18
CA ASP A 255 6.08 -10.61 9.17
C ASP A 255 7.21 -11.56 8.75
N GLU A 256 8.31 -11.04 8.19
CA GLU A 256 9.47 -11.84 7.80
C GLU A 256 10.52 -12.01 8.92
N ARG A 257 10.77 -10.95 9.71
CA ARG A 257 11.89 -10.92 10.66
C ARG A 257 11.68 -9.95 11.81
N LYS A 258 12.39 -10.17 12.93
CA LYS A 258 12.34 -9.23 14.06
C LYS A 258 12.85 -7.85 13.65
N VAL A 259 12.00 -6.85 13.81
CA VAL A 259 12.37 -5.45 13.58
C VAL A 259 12.64 -4.74 14.90
N SER A 260 13.59 -3.81 14.88
CA SER A 260 13.87 -2.99 16.06
C SER A 260 12.87 -1.85 16.15
N LEU A 261 12.14 -1.78 17.26
CA LEU A 261 11.37 -0.59 17.64
C LEU A 261 12.27 0.62 17.95
N ASN A 262 13.60 0.44 18.03
CA ASN A 262 14.57 1.52 18.26
C ASN A 262 15.15 2.10 16.95
N GLY A 263 14.75 1.61 15.77
CA GLY A 263 15.08 2.21 14.48
C GLY A 263 14.47 3.61 14.26
N PHE A 264 13.70 4.08 15.22
CA PHE A 264 13.07 5.38 15.26
C PHE A 264 14.11 6.44 15.64
N GLY A 265 14.73 7.02 14.63
CA GLY A 265 15.43 8.29 14.76
C GLY A 265 16.39 8.35 15.95
N ARG A 266 17.58 7.77 15.81
CA ARG A 266 18.76 8.48 16.32
C ARG A 266 18.89 9.76 15.51
N SER A 267 18.18 10.80 15.95
CA SER A 267 18.74 12.15 15.86
C SER A 267 20.06 12.08 16.59
N GLN A 268 21.17 12.17 15.86
CA GLN A 268 22.38 12.69 16.44
C GLN A 268 22.03 14.10 16.92
N ASN A 269 21.85 14.24 18.22
CA ASN A 269 22.18 15.42 19.02
C ASN A 269 21.78 15.08 20.44
N GLY A 270 22.68 14.35 21.11
CA GLY A 270 22.91 14.67 22.49
C GLY A 270 23.58 16.03 22.50
N ASP A 271 22.86 17.04 22.95
CA ASP A 271 23.48 18.11 23.72
C ASP A 271 22.51 18.54 24.81
N ARG A 272 22.99 18.34 26.03
CA ARG A 272 22.49 18.94 27.25
C ARG A 272 22.75 20.43 27.16
N PHE A 273 21.74 21.25 27.41
CA PHE A 273 21.66 22.31 28.43
C PHE A 273 20.40 23.12 28.19
#